data_AF-A0A6P0Y4D9-F1
#
_entry.id   AF-A0A6P0Y4D9-F1
#
_cell.length_a   1.000
_cell.length_b   1.000
_cell.length_c   1.000
_cell.angle_alpha   90.00
_cell.angle_beta   90.00
_cell.angle_gamma   90.00
#
_symmetry.space_group_name_H-M   'P 1'
#
loop_
_entity.id
_entity.type
_entity.pdbx_description
1 polymer ?
#
loop_
_entity_poly.entity_id
_entity_poly.type
_entity_poly.pdbx_seq_one_letter_code
_entity_poly.pdbx_strand_id
1 'polypeptide(L)'
;VEGEIAQVSGDGAYDKYKCYETAHQRGIKTTIPPRKNAVIRQHGNCKALPHPRDENLRRIRKIGRKKWKHESGYHRRSLSVCAAFRRKTTMFRLKVLFGGKLRRRSFDNQAVELFIQCAMQEPHDTEW
;
A
#
# COMPACT_ATOMS: atom_id res chain seq x y z
N VAL A 1 -18.70 11.18 -9.24
CA VAL A 1 -17.41 11.87 -9.53
C VAL A 1 -17.32 11.97 -11.03
N GLU A 2 -17.75 13.10 -11.58
CA GLU A 2 -17.50 13.45 -12.98
C GLU A 2 -16.21 14.29 -12.99
N GLY A 3 -15.17 13.74 -13.59
CA GLY A 3 -13.85 14.35 -13.64
C GLY A 3 -12.96 13.47 -14.49
N GLU A 4 -12.17 14.10 -15.35
CA GLU A 4 -11.24 13.41 -16.23
C GLU A 4 -10.15 12.73 -15.38
N ILE A 5 -10.17 11.40 -15.33
CA ILE A 5 -9.25 10.65 -14.48
C ILE A 5 -7.92 10.53 -15.22
N ALA A 6 -6.95 11.40 -14.93
CA ALA A 6 -5.63 11.37 -15.57
C ALA A 6 -4.82 10.09 -15.26
N GLN A 7 -5.00 9.50 -14.07
CA GLN A 7 -4.23 8.33 -13.63
C GLN A 7 -5.04 7.41 -12.70
N VAL A 8 -5.04 6.11 -12.99
CA VAL A 8 -5.60 5.07 -12.11
C VAL A 8 -4.46 4.31 -11.46
N SER A 9 -4.48 4.27 -10.13
CA SER A 9 -3.55 3.47 -9.33
C SER A 9 -4.31 2.37 -8.60
N GLY A 10 -3.96 1.11 -8.85
CA GLY A 10 -4.59 -0.06 -8.23
C GLY A 10 -3.59 -0.89 -7.44
N ASP A 11 -4.09 -1.81 -6.61
CA ASP A 11 -3.25 -2.84 -6.00
C ASP A 11 -2.88 -3.94 -7.02
N GLY A 12 -2.02 -4.87 -6.62
CA GLY A 12 -1.61 -5.98 -7.49
C GLY A 12 -2.74 -6.96 -7.87
N ALA A 13 -3.91 -6.91 -7.23
CA ALA A 13 -5.07 -7.72 -7.62
C ALA A 13 -5.72 -7.20 -8.92
N TYR A 14 -5.57 -5.90 -9.20
CA TYR A 14 -5.97 -5.27 -10.46
C TYR A 14 -4.94 -5.43 -11.59
N ASP A 15 -3.85 -6.17 -11.38
CA ASP A 15 -2.90 -6.55 -12.43
C ASP A 15 -3.52 -7.61 -13.37
N LYS A 16 -4.55 -7.23 -14.11
CA LYS A 16 -5.30 -8.01 -15.10
C LYS A 16 -5.39 -7.24 -16.42
N TYR A 17 -5.24 -7.93 -17.54
CA TYR A 17 -5.29 -7.33 -18.89
C TYR A 17 -6.54 -6.48 -19.13
N LYS A 18 -7.73 -6.98 -18.76
CA LYS A 18 -8.99 -6.23 -18.87
C LYS A 18 -8.96 -4.86 -18.17
N CYS A 19 -8.25 -4.74 -17.05
CA CYS A 19 -8.10 -3.47 -16.33
C CYS A 19 -7.21 -2.47 -17.08
N TYR A 20 -6.21 -2.95 -17.80
CA TYR A 20 -5.36 -2.11 -18.64
C TYR A 20 -6.06 -1.71 -19.94
N GLU A 21 -6.80 -2.62 -20.58
CA GLU A 21 -7.59 -2.33 -21.80
C GLU A 21 -8.66 -1.28 -21.54
N THR A 22 -9.44 -1.44 -20.46
CA THR A 22 -10.49 -0.47 -20.08
C THR A 22 -9.92 0.90 -19.76
N ALA A 23 -8.74 0.97 -19.15
CA ALA A 23 -8.06 2.23 -18.90
C ALA A 23 -7.47 2.83 -20.18
N HIS A 24 -6.92 2.02 -21.08
CA HIS A 24 -6.40 2.45 -22.37
C HIS A 24 -7.52 3.02 -23.26
N GLN A 25 -8.69 2.37 -23.29
CA GLN A 25 -9.89 2.86 -23.99
C GLN A 25 -10.35 4.23 -23.46
N ARG A 26 -10.07 4.53 -22.19
CA ARG A 26 -10.40 5.82 -21.57
C ARG A 26 -9.24 6.83 -21.59
N GLY A 27 -8.11 6.50 -22.22
CA GLY A 27 -6.92 7.37 -22.25
C GLY A 27 -6.22 7.55 -20.89
N ILE A 28 -6.50 6.68 -19.92
CA ILE A 28 -6.07 6.85 -18.53
C ILE A 28 -4.72 6.17 -18.30
N LYS A 29 -3.78 6.88 -17.67
CA LYS A 29 -2.50 6.28 -17.26
C LYS A 29 -2.70 5.26 -16.14
N THR A 30 -2.30 4.01 -16.35
CA THR A 30 -2.40 2.95 -15.34
C THR A 30 -1.11 2.76 -14.58
N THR A 31 -1.19 2.81 -13.25
CA THR A 31 -0.07 2.60 -12.33
C THR A 31 -0.43 1.51 -11.34
N ILE A 32 -0.25 0.28 -11.78
CA ILE A 32 -0.55 -0.91 -10.98
C ILE A 32 0.78 -1.63 -10.73
N PRO A 33 1.15 -1.88 -9.47
CA PRO A 33 2.37 -2.61 -9.17
C PRO A 33 2.20 -4.06 -9.66
N PRO A 34 3.08 -4.56 -10.54
CA PRO A 34 2.94 -5.92 -11.03
C PRO A 34 3.10 -6.94 -9.90
N ARG A 35 2.42 -8.08 -10.04
CA ARG A 35 2.55 -9.19 -9.08
C ARG A 35 3.97 -9.76 -9.07
N LYS A 36 4.37 -10.39 -7.95
CA LYS A 36 5.72 -10.98 -7.79
C LYS A 36 6.03 -11.99 -8.90
N ASN A 37 5.01 -12.70 -9.39
CA ASN A 37 5.11 -13.69 -10.47
C ASN A 37 4.59 -13.16 -11.81
N ALA A 38 4.58 -11.83 -12.02
CA ALA A 38 4.16 -11.27 -13.29
C ALA A 38 5.22 -11.56 -14.36
N VAL A 39 4.82 -12.35 -15.36
CA VAL A 39 5.66 -12.71 -16.51
C VAL A 39 5.28 -11.82 -17.69
N ILE A 40 6.29 -11.33 -18.42
CA ILE A 40 6.11 -10.63 -19.69
C ILE A 40 5.52 -11.64 -20.67
N ARG A 41 4.31 -11.38 -21.20
CA ARG A 41 3.66 -12.30 -22.14
C ARG A 41 3.94 -11.93 -23.59
N GLN A 42 4.10 -10.64 -23.92
CA GLN A 42 4.55 -10.22 -25.24
C GLN A 42 6.06 -9.98 -25.23
N HIS A 43 6.78 -10.97 -25.73
CA HIS A 43 8.18 -10.81 -26.06
C HIS A 43 8.31 -9.75 -27.16
N GLY A 44 9.35 -8.92 -27.11
CA GLY A 44 9.59 -7.84 -28.08
C GLY A 44 9.82 -8.31 -29.53
N ASN A 45 9.77 -9.62 -29.77
CA ASN A 45 9.88 -10.25 -31.09
C ASN A 45 8.52 -10.51 -31.76
N CYS A 46 7.40 -10.24 -31.08
CA CYS A 46 6.08 -10.25 -31.67
C CYS A 46 5.77 -8.86 -32.23
N LYS A 47 5.35 -8.76 -33.50
CA LYS A 47 4.95 -7.51 -34.20
C LYS A 47 3.72 -6.79 -33.60
N ALA A 48 3.28 -7.15 -32.40
CA ALA A 48 2.13 -6.55 -31.72
C ALA A 48 2.56 -5.33 -30.90
N LEU A 49 1.67 -4.34 -30.78
CA LEU A 49 1.91 -3.18 -29.93
C LEU A 49 2.25 -3.62 -28.49
N PRO A 50 3.31 -3.07 -27.87
CA PRO A 50 3.67 -3.40 -26.50
C PRO A 50 2.52 -3.08 -25.54
N HIS A 51 2.06 -4.08 -24.79
CA HIS A 51 1.04 -3.85 -23.79
C HIS A 51 1.60 -2.98 -22.62
N PRO A 52 0.86 -1.99 -22.09
CA PRO A 52 1.35 -1.07 -21.03
C PRO A 52 1.88 -1.78 -19.77
N ARG A 53 1.33 -2.96 -19.46
CA ARG A 53 1.81 -3.88 -18.42
C ARG A 53 3.25 -4.35 -18.65
N ASP A 54 3.58 -4.71 -19.90
CA ASP A 54 4.88 -5.27 -20.25
C ASP A 54 5.94 -4.17 -20.28
N GLU A 55 5.58 -2.93 -20.65
CA GLU A 55 6.45 -1.76 -20.50
C GLU A 55 6.78 -1.46 -19.03
N ASN A 56 5.77 -1.52 -18.14
CA ASN A 56 5.99 -1.39 -16.70
C ASN A 56 6.94 -2.48 -16.17
N LEU A 57 6.77 -3.73 -16.61
CA LEU A 57 7.67 -4.83 -16.24
C LEU A 57 9.10 -4.62 -16.78
N ARG A 58 9.27 -4.19 -18.02
CA ARG A 58 10.58 -3.86 -18.60
C ARG A 58 11.25 -2.72 -17.84
N ARG A 59 10.51 -1.67 -17.51
CA ARG A 59 11.02 -0.54 -16.72
C ARG A 59 11.43 -0.98 -15.32
N ILE A 60 10.62 -1.79 -14.64
CA ILE A 60 10.95 -2.36 -13.33
C ILE A 60 12.20 -3.25 -13.40
N ARG A 61 12.39 -4.05 -14.46
CA ARG A 61 13.61 -4.83 -14.66
C ARG A 61 14.85 -3.95 -14.84
N LYS A 62 14.71 -2.78 -15.48
CA LYS A 62 15.82 -1.83 -15.71
C LYS A 62 16.19 -1.01 -14.48
N ILE A 63 15.21 -0.47 -13.75
CA ILE A 63 15.44 0.49 -12.66
C ILE A 63 15.22 -0.09 -11.25
N GLY A 64 14.64 -1.29 -11.17
CA GLY A 64 14.22 -1.93 -9.92
C GLY A 64 12.87 -1.43 -9.39
N ARG A 65 12.18 -2.30 -8.66
CA ARG A 65 10.81 -2.05 -8.16
C ARG A 65 10.71 -0.84 -7.22
N LYS A 66 11.75 -0.59 -6.40
CA LYS A 66 11.77 0.52 -5.43
C LYS A 66 11.80 1.88 -6.15
N LYS A 67 12.67 2.04 -7.16
CA LYS A 67 12.77 3.27 -7.96
C LYS A 67 11.52 3.47 -8.83
N TRP A 68 10.98 2.40 -9.43
CA TRP A 68 9.73 2.48 -10.19
C TRP A 68 8.54 2.97 -9.36
N LYS A 69 8.42 2.56 -8.09
CA LYS A 69 7.37 3.08 -7.19
C LYS A 69 7.49 4.59 -6.96
N HIS A 70 8.71 5.12 -6.99
CA HIS A 70 8.98 6.54 -6.84
C HIS A 70 8.66 7.30 -8.14
N GLU A 71 9.19 6.84 -9.28
CA GLU A 71 8.92 7.45 -10.60
C GLU A 71 7.44 7.42 -11.00
N SER A 72 6.72 6.36 -10.64
CA SER A 72 5.31 6.20 -11.02
C SER A 72 4.33 6.97 -10.13
N GLY A 73 4.81 7.63 -9.07
CA GLY A 73 3.96 8.32 -8.10
C GLY A 73 3.20 7.39 -7.13
N TYR A 74 3.33 6.06 -7.31
CA TYR A 74 2.74 5.05 -6.41
C TYR A 74 3.25 5.18 -4.96
N HIS A 75 4.41 5.81 -4.77
CA HIS A 75 5.04 5.99 -3.47
C HIS A 75 4.14 6.74 -2.48
N ARG A 76 3.45 7.82 -2.88
CA ARG A 76 2.57 8.60 -1.97
C ARG A 76 1.48 7.74 -1.34
N ARG A 77 0.83 6.89 -2.13
CA ARG A 77 -0.19 5.95 -1.65
C ARG A 77 0.42 4.86 -0.77
N SER A 78 1.61 4.39 -1.10
CA SER A 78 2.32 3.43 -0.25
C SER A 78 2.75 4.04 1.09
N LEU A 79 3.10 5.32 1.16
CA LEU A 79 3.46 5.98 2.42
C LEU A 79 2.26 6.09 3.35
N SER A 80 1.11 6.57 2.86
CA SER A 80 -0.10 6.69 3.69
C SER A 80 -0.62 5.33 4.14
N VAL A 81 -0.66 4.34 3.24
CA VAL A 81 -1.07 2.97 3.57
C VAL A 81 -0.06 2.30 4.51
N CYS A 82 1.25 2.47 4.31
CA CYS A 82 2.26 1.92 5.22
C CYS A 82 2.21 2.58 6.60
N ALA A 83 1.98 3.89 6.68
CA ALA A 83 1.84 4.58 7.96
C ALA A 83 0.60 4.10 8.72
N ALA A 84 -0.55 4.01 8.05
CA ALA A 84 -1.77 3.46 8.63
C ALA A 84 -1.59 2.00 9.06
N PHE A 85 -0.95 1.17 8.23
CA PHE A 85 -0.61 -0.21 8.56
C PHE A 85 0.31 -0.28 9.77
N ARG A 86 1.39 0.50 9.81
CA ARG A 86 2.33 0.54 10.94
C ARG A 86 1.64 0.93 12.23
N ARG A 87 0.82 1.98 12.23
CA ARG A 87 0.02 2.37 13.41
C ARG A 87 -0.89 1.23 13.87
N LYS A 88 -1.63 0.60 12.95
CA LYS A 88 -2.49 -0.55 13.26
C LYS A 88 -1.69 -1.72 13.84
N THR A 89 -0.55 -2.06 13.26
CA THR A 89 0.33 -3.14 13.76
C THR A 89 0.92 -2.81 15.14
N THR A 90 1.35 -1.57 15.37
CA THR A 90 1.82 -1.11 16.68
C THR A 90 0.71 -1.19 17.72
N MET A 91 -0.49 -0.71 17.40
CA MET A 91 -1.66 -0.79 18.29
C MET A 91 -2.08 -2.24 18.56
N PHE A 92 -2.05 -3.11 17.55
CA PHE A 92 -2.33 -4.52 17.73
C PHE A 92 -1.32 -5.18 18.68
N ARG A 93 -0.02 -4.92 18.50
CA ARG A 93 1.03 -5.39 19.42
C ARG A 93 0.82 -4.89 20.83
N LEU A 94 0.48 -3.61 20.99
CA LEU A 94 0.20 -2.99 22.27
C LEU A 94 -0.97 -3.67 22.98
N LYS A 95 -2.08 -3.90 22.26
CA LYS A 95 -3.27 -4.61 22.77
C LYS A 95 -2.96 -6.05 23.17
N VAL A 96 -2.13 -6.75 22.40
CA VAL A 96 -1.67 -8.10 22.74
C VAL A 96 -0.80 -8.11 24.00
N LEU A 97 0.07 -7.10 24.16
CA LEU A 97 1.02 -7.03 25.27
C LEU A 97 0.36 -6.65 26.60
N PHE A 98 -0.63 -5.76 26.55
CA PHE A 98 -1.39 -5.35 27.73
C PHE A 98 -2.52 -6.30 28.11
N GLY A 99 -3.04 -7.09 27.16
CA GLY A 99 -4.06 -8.10 27.42
C GLY A 99 -5.31 -7.54 28.13
N GLY A 100 -6.24 -8.43 28.49
CA GLY A 100 -7.42 -8.06 29.31
C GLY A 100 -7.18 -8.12 30.82
N LYS A 101 -5.91 -8.24 31.27
CA LYS A 101 -5.56 -8.50 32.67
C LYS A 101 -4.32 -7.70 33.06
N LEU A 102 -4.41 -6.99 34.19
CA LEU A 102 -3.29 -6.28 34.79
C LEU A 102 -2.27 -7.31 35.27
N ARG A 103 -1.01 -7.17 34.83
CA ARG A 103 0.00 -8.21 34.98
C ARG A 103 0.75 -8.11 36.31
N ARG A 104 0.73 -6.91 36.93
CA ARG A 104 1.36 -6.62 38.23
C ARG A 104 0.46 -7.09 39.39
N ARG A 105 1.09 -7.62 40.45
CA ARG A 105 0.39 -8.16 41.64
C ARG A 105 0.07 -7.12 42.72
N SER A 106 0.66 -5.92 42.66
CA SER A 106 0.40 -4.84 43.62
C SER A 106 -0.46 -3.73 43.02
N PHE A 107 -1.35 -3.16 43.82
CA PHE A 107 -2.35 -2.17 43.40
C PHE A 107 -1.71 -0.90 42.82
N ASP A 108 -0.66 -0.36 43.46
CA ASP A 108 0.03 0.84 42.97
C ASP A 108 0.61 0.65 41.56
N ASN A 109 1.13 -0.55 41.30
CA ASN A 109 1.69 -0.88 40.00
C ASN A 109 0.62 -1.14 38.93
N GLN A 110 -0.57 -1.60 39.35
CA GLN A 110 -1.73 -1.75 38.48
C GLN A 110 -2.27 -0.38 38.05
N ALA A 111 -2.32 0.58 38.98
CA ALA A 111 -2.71 1.96 38.68
C ALA A 111 -1.76 2.59 37.64
N VAL A 112 -0.44 2.48 37.84
CA VAL A 112 0.55 2.99 36.88
C VAL A 112 0.45 2.31 35.52
N GLU A 113 0.23 0.99 35.48
CA GLU A 113 0.02 0.24 34.24
C GLU A 113 -1.22 0.74 33.48
N LEU A 114 -2.32 1.01 34.20
CA LEU A 114 -3.54 1.55 33.61
C LEU A 114 -3.35 2.98 33.08
N PHE A 115 -2.67 3.85 33.83
CA PHE A 115 -2.39 5.22 33.39
C PHE A 115 -1.53 5.25 32.11
N ILE A 116 -0.51 4.39 32.02
CA ILE A 116 0.32 4.26 30.81
C ILE A 116 -0.54 3.75 29.64
N GLN A 117 -1.42 2.77 29.88
CA GLN A 117 -2.31 2.26 28.84
C GLN A 117 -3.25 3.32 28.30
N CYS A 118 -3.92 4.09 29.18
CA CYS A 118 -4.79 5.19 28.78
C CYS A 118 -4.00 6.25 28.00
N ALA A 119 -2.87 6.71 28.52
CA ALA A 119 -2.03 7.72 27.84
C ALA A 119 -1.52 7.28 26.46
N MET A 120 -1.33 5.97 26.24
CA MET A 120 -0.94 5.43 24.93
C MET A 120 -2.11 5.15 23.99
N GLN A 121 -3.33 4.97 24.53
CA GLN A 121 -4.55 4.71 23.76
C GLN A 121 -5.28 5.98 23.35
N GLU A 122 -5.14 7.08 24.09
CA GLU A 122 -5.60 8.40 23.67
C GLU A 122 -4.84 8.78 22.38
N PRO A 123 -5.49 8.74 21.21
CA PRO A 123 -4.88 9.34 20.04
C PRO A 123 -4.84 10.84 20.31
N HIS A 124 -3.68 11.46 20.19
CA HIS A 124 -3.59 12.91 20.11
C HIS A 124 -4.52 13.34 18.98
N ASP A 125 -5.67 13.91 19.33
CA ASP A 125 -6.66 14.46 18.41
C ASP A 125 -5.90 15.42 17.50
N THR A 126 -5.63 14.95 16.29
CA THR A 126 -4.99 15.72 15.25
C THR A 126 -6.11 16.01 14.28
N GLU A 127 -6.72 17.17 14.49
CA GLU A 127 -7.61 17.85 13.56
C GLU A 127 -7.08 17.71 12.13
N TRP A 128 -7.89 17.08 11.26
CA TRP A 128 -7.80 17.14 9.80
C TRP A 128 -9.20 16.99 9.22
#